data_AF-A0A958TIK7-F1
#
_entry.id   AF-A0A958TIK7-F1
#
_cell.length_a   1.000
_cell.length_b   1.000
_cell.length_c   1.000
_cell.angle_alpha   90.00
_cell.angle_beta   90.00
_cell.angle_gamma   90.00
#
_symmetry.space_group_name_H-M   'P 1'
#
loop_
_entity.id
_entity.type
_entity.pdbx_description
1 polymer ?
#
loop_
_entity_poly.entity_id
_entity_poly.type
_entity_poly.pdbx_seq_one_letter_code
_entity_poly.pdbx_strand_id
1 'polypeptide(L)' 'EAWRDMRVSSLTDLILQKLLRVKQIEDNQGKTIVSEGIDANYQDMINYAVFALIHLDESKE' A
#
# COMPACT_ATOMS: atom_id res chain seq x y z
N GLU A 1 -8.11 -3.44 14.62
CA GLU A 1 -6.82 -3.22 13.91
C GLU A 1 -6.79 -1.78 13.42
N ALA A 2 -5.61 -1.15 13.39
CA ALA A 2 -5.47 0.31 13.16
C ALA A 2 -6.06 0.82 11.84
N TRP A 3 -6.12 -0.01 10.78
CA TRP A 3 -6.66 0.38 9.48
C TRP A 3 -8.18 0.61 9.49
N ARG A 4 -8.91 0.07 10.47
CA ARG A 4 -10.36 0.25 10.61
C ARG A 4 -10.75 1.68 10.97
N ASP A 5 -9.85 2.43 11.59
CA ASP A 5 -10.08 3.84 11.94
C ASP A 5 -9.53 4.82 10.88
N MET A 6 -8.95 4.29 9.79
CA MET A 6 -8.36 5.11 8.74
C MET A 6 -9.38 5.53 7.69
N ARG A 7 -9.17 6.71 7.08
CA ARG A 7 -9.94 7.14 5.92
C ARG A 7 -9.49 6.37 4.68
N VAL A 8 -10.40 6.16 3.74
CA VAL A 8 -10.07 5.60 2.41
C VAL A 8 -8.94 6.37 1.73
N SER A 9 -8.91 7.70 1.83
CA SER A 9 -7.83 8.51 1.28
C SER A 9 -6.46 8.18 1.88
N SER A 10 -6.39 7.87 3.17
CA SER A 10 -5.15 7.48 3.83
C SER A 10 -4.64 6.11 3.34
N LEU A 11 -5.55 5.19 3.03
CA LEU A 11 -5.19 3.90 2.41
C LEU A 11 -4.66 4.12 0.98
N THR A 12 -5.26 5.05 0.22
CA THR A 12 -4.73 5.47 -1.09
C THR A 12 -3.32 6.05 -0.96
N ASP A 13 -3.07 6.90 0.03
CA ASP A 13 -1.74 7.48 0.26
C ASP A 13 -0.70 6.40 0.57
N LEU A 14 -1.05 5.38 1.37
CA LEU A 14 -0.19 4.22 1.63
C LEU A 14 0.15 3.43 0.35
N ILE A 15 -0.83 3.24 -0.54
CA ILE A 15 -0.60 2.59 -1.84
C ILE A 15 0.36 3.43 -2.69
N LEU A 16 0.16 4.75 -2.77
CA LEU A 16 1.03 5.65 -3.52
C LEU A 16 2.46 5.65 -2.96
N GLN A 17 2.62 5.60 -1.63
CA GLN A 17 3.93 5.49 -0.99
C GLN A 17 4.65 4.19 -1.36
N LYS A 18 3.95 3.05 -1.34
CA LYS A 18 4.51 1.75 -1.74
C LYS A 18 4.84 1.72 -3.23
N LEU A 19 4.02 2.33 -4.10
CA LEU A 19 4.32 2.48 -5.51
C LEU A 19 5.58 3.30 -5.76
N LEU A 20 5.74 4.44 -5.07
CA LEU A 20 6.95 5.25 -5.15
C LEU A 20 8.18 4.47 -4.68
N ARG A 21 8.02 3.64 -3.64
CA ARG A 21 9.09 2.78 -3.14
C ARG A 21 9.52 1.75 -4.18
N VAL A 22 8.58 1.06 -4.84
CA VAL A 22 8.89 0.09 -5.89
C VAL A 22 9.66 0.75 -7.02
N LYS A 23 9.20 1.91 -7.52
CA LYS A 23 9.91 2.67 -8.56
C LYS A 23 11.35 2.98 -8.18
N GLN A 24 11.59 3.44 -6.95
CA GLN A 24 12.95 3.69 -6.46
C GLN A 24 13.80 2.41 -6.42
N ILE A 25 13.24 1.26 -6.09
CA ILE A 25 13.98 -0.01 -6.09
C ILE A 25 14.36 -0.40 -7.51
N GLU A 26 13.44 -0.26 -8.47
CA GLU A 26 13.67 -0.51 -9.88
C GLU A 26 14.75 0.42 -10.45
N ASP A 27 14.66 1.73 -10.17
CA ASP A 27 15.66 2.73 -10.57
C ASP A 27 17.06 2.41 -10.01
N ASN A 28 17.12 1.84 -8.81
CA ASN A 28 18.36 1.38 -8.18
C ASN A 28 18.80 -0.02 -8.67
N GLN A 29 18.22 -0.54 -9.75
CA GLN A 29 18.51 -1.87 -10.32
C GLN A 29 18.35 -3.00 -9.28
N GLY A 30 17.35 -2.89 -8.41
CA GLY A 30 17.10 -3.84 -7.34
C GLY A 30 18.07 -3.75 -6.15
N LYS A 31 19.03 -2.81 -6.15
CA LYS A 31 19.94 -2.63 -5.02
C LYS A 31 19.25 -1.88 -3.89
N THR A 32 19.09 -2.56 -2.75
CA THR A 32 18.52 -1.99 -1.53
C THR A 32 19.41 -2.27 -0.34
N ILE A 33 19.65 -1.26 0.51
CA ILE A 33 20.53 -1.38 1.69
C ILE A 33 19.84 -2.22 2.79
N VAL A 34 18.59 -1.90 3.10
CA VAL A 34 17.69 -2.63 4.01
C VAL A 34 16.27 -2.36 3.53
N SER A 35 15.71 -3.26 2.72
CA SER A 35 14.34 -3.12 2.23
C SER A 35 13.66 -4.46 2.18
N GLU A 36 12.40 -4.46 2.57
CA GLU A 36 11.42 -5.42 2.10
C GLU A 36 11.43 -5.45 0.56
N GLY A 37 11.40 -6.66 -0.01
CA GLY A 37 11.48 -6.87 -1.47
C GLY A 37 10.29 -6.29 -2.22
N ILE A 38 10.41 -6.23 -3.55
CA ILE A 38 9.34 -5.70 -4.42
C ILE A 38 8.02 -6.46 -4.21
N ASP A 39 8.07 -7.78 -4.07
CA ASP A 39 6.88 -8.62 -3.87
C ASP A 39 6.10 -8.26 -2.60
N ALA A 40 6.81 -7.97 -1.50
CA ALA A 40 6.18 -7.54 -0.25
C ALA A 40 5.47 -6.19 -0.41
N ASN A 41 6.07 -5.26 -1.15
CA ASN A 41 5.44 -3.97 -1.44
C ASN A 41 4.19 -4.12 -2.32
N TYR A 42 4.18 -5.04 -3.27
CA TYR A 42 2.98 -5.38 -4.04
C TYR A 42 1.89 -5.99 -3.17
N GLN A 43 2.24 -6.92 -2.28
CA GLN A 43 1.29 -7.52 -1.36
C GLN A 43 0.64 -6.47 -0.44
N ASP A 44 1.43 -5.53 0.08
CA ASP A 44 0.92 -4.43 0.89
C ASP A 44 -0.07 -3.55 0.12
N MET A 45 0.24 -3.19 -1.13
CA MET A 45 -0.68 -2.41 -1.96
C MET A 45 -2.01 -3.13 -2.18
N ILE A 46 -1.98 -4.44 -2.41
CA ILE A 46 -3.20 -5.26 -2.54
C ILE A 46 -3.98 -5.25 -1.22
N ASN A 47 -3.32 -5.44 -0.08
CA ASN A 47 -3.98 -5.43 1.23
C ASN A 47 -4.67 -4.08 1.51
N TYR A 48 -3.99 -2.97 1.27
CA TYR A 48 -4.58 -1.63 1.43
C TYR A 48 -5.74 -1.38 0.48
N ALA A 49 -5.67 -1.89 -0.75
CA ALA A 49 -6.78 -1.80 -1.69
C ALA A 49 -8.00 -2.58 -1.20
N VAL A 50 -7.80 -3.79 -0.67
CA VAL A 50 -8.88 -4.59 -0.06
C VAL A 50 -9.49 -3.86 1.15
N PHE A 51 -8.67 -3.27 2.03
CA PHE A 51 -9.17 -2.48 3.15
C PHE A 51 -10.00 -1.28 2.68
N ALA A 52 -9.56 -0.59 1.63
CA ALA A 52 -10.31 0.53 1.06
C ALA A 52 -11.65 0.09 0.48
N LEU A 53 -11.70 -1.09 -0.18
CA LEU A 53 -12.95 -1.65 -0.68
C LEU A 53 -13.92 -2.02 0.43
N ILE A 54 -13.44 -2.59 1.54
CA ILE A 54 -14.26 -2.89 2.72
C ILE A 54 -14.88 -1.60 3.27
N HIS A 55 -14.08 -0.55 3.48
CA HIS A 55 -14.57 0.76 3.93
C HIS A 55 -15.62 1.37 2.99
N LEU A 56 -15.40 1.28 1.69
CA LEU A 56 -16.34 1.79 0.69
C LEU A 56 -17.66 1.00 0.67
N ASP A 57 -17.63 -0.29 0.99
CA ASP A 57 -18.83 -1.12 1.10
C ASP A 57 -19.61 -0.81 2.37
N GLU A 58 -18.92 -0.73 3.52
CA GLU A 58 -19.52 -0.34 4.81
C GLU A 58 -20.14 1.06 4.77
N SER A 59 -19.59 1.99 3.97
CA SER A 59 -20.14 3.35 3.83
C SER A 59 -21.44 3.44 3.01
N LYS A 60 -21.89 2.35 2.39
CA LYS A 60 -23.12 2.31 1.58
C LYS A 60 -24.36 1.92 2.37
N GLU A 61 -24.21 1.49 3.62
CA GLU A 61 -25.31 1.28 4.59
C GLU A 61 -25.69 2.58 5.31
#